data_AF-A0A4P2R5M1-F1
#
_entry.id   AF-A0A4P2R5M1-F1
#
_cell.length_a   1.000
_cell.length_b   1.000
_cell.length_c   1.000
_cell.angle_alpha   90.00
_cell.angle_beta   90.00
_cell.angle_gamma   90.00
#
_symmetry.space_group_name_H-M   'P 1'
#
loop_
_entity.id
_entity.type
_entity.pdbx_description
1 polymer ?
#
loop_
_entity_poly.entity_id
_entity_poly.type
_entity_poly.pdbx_seq_one_letter_code
_entity_poly.pdbx_strand_id
1 'polypeptide(L)'
;MYWHFAALFVLSLLCAAGLFYRVSAALLCAALAYVFLLDKAQYLNHLYLLCLLGLLLAVAPAHRALSLDRLRARRASPAGAPAETAPRLYLFALKAQIAIVYFYGGVAKLNGDWLRGQPLTMWLAEHRGSPLVGPLLATPAAGLALSWAALLIDLSMGFLLFSRRTFPIGAALAVVFNLSNALLFKIGIFPYAMIASLALFADPSWPRRRLPFLFRSADRPGDGAEVPSPAAGRRRGLPLALLHGYLLVHLAVPLRHWAYPGDVAWNEAGHRFSWRMKLRDKDVSELDIRVLDPRTGVRESLDLEAWLTDRQLGEMSARPDMIVDFAHHVADRWREDFGVRPIVTAKVVASLNGGPYRDLVDPTLDLASQPRGLLAVVQPP
;
A
#
# COMPACT_ATOMS: atom_id res chain seq x y z
N MET A 1 -4.14 19.55 10.45
CA MET A 1 -3.54 18.20 10.30
C MET A 1 -2.66 17.76 11.48
N TYR A 2 -1.87 18.62 12.13
CA TYR A 2 -1.00 18.20 13.27
C TYR A 2 -1.73 17.47 14.39
N TRP A 3 -2.89 17.98 14.83
CA TRP A 3 -3.73 17.32 15.85
C TRP A 3 -4.20 15.92 15.44
N HIS A 4 -4.50 15.72 14.15
CA HIS A 4 -4.89 14.41 13.61
C HIS A 4 -3.75 13.40 13.71
N PHE A 5 -2.53 13.81 13.37
CA PHE A 5 -1.35 12.96 13.51
C PHE A 5 -0.96 12.69 14.97
N ALA A 6 -1.14 13.66 15.86
CA ALA A 6 -1.00 13.43 17.31
C ALA A 6 -2.01 12.39 17.81
N ALA A 7 -3.27 12.47 17.36
CA ALA A 7 -4.29 11.48 17.68
C ALA A 7 -3.93 10.09 17.13
N LEU A 8 -3.46 9.99 15.88
CA LEU A 8 -2.96 8.74 15.29
C LEU A 8 -1.83 8.11 16.13
N PHE A 9 -0.88 8.93 16.59
CA PHE A 9 0.23 8.48 17.43
C PHE A 9 -0.28 7.92 18.77
N VAL A 10 -1.15 8.65 19.47
CA VAL A 10 -1.74 8.20 20.73
C VAL A 10 -2.56 6.92 20.54
N LEU A 11 -3.41 6.86 19.51
CA LEU A 11 -4.19 5.66 19.17
C LEU A 11 -3.29 4.45 18.89
N SER A 12 -2.16 4.65 18.21
CA SER A 12 -1.18 3.60 17.94
C SER A 12 -0.55 3.06 19.23
N LEU A 13 -0.20 3.94 20.17
CA LEU A 13 0.31 3.54 21.49
C LEU A 13 -0.75 2.77 22.30
N LEU A 14 -2.00 3.25 22.30
CA LEU A 14 -3.12 2.55 22.96
C LEU A 14 -3.35 1.17 22.36
N CYS A 15 -3.29 1.03 21.02
CA CYS A 15 -3.39 -0.25 20.34
C CYS A 15 -2.24 -1.19 20.69
N ALA A 16 -1.00 -0.69 20.69
CA ALA A 16 0.19 -1.47 21.03
C ALA A 16 0.17 -1.98 22.48
N ALA A 17 -0.26 -1.12 23.42
CA ALA A 17 -0.45 -1.51 24.81
C ALA A 17 -1.69 -2.42 25.02
N GLY A 18 -2.57 -2.50 24.03
CA GLY A 18 -3.86 -3.18 24.12
C GLY A 18 -4.76 -2.56 25.18
N LEU A 19 -4.83 -1.23 25.21
CA LEU A 19 -5.66 -0.43 26.09
C LEU A 19 -6.86 0.13 25.31
N PHE A 20 -8.07 -0.12 25.82
CA PHE A 20 -9.34 0.12 25.13
C PHE A 20 -9.32 -0.42 23.69
N TYR A 21 -8.68 -1.58 23.49
CA TYR A 21 -8.16 -2.03 22.21
C TYR A 21 -9.20 -2.00 21.10
N ARG A 22 -10.43 -2.45 21.38
CA ARG A 22 -11.50 -2.48 20.37
C ARG A 22 -11.83 -1.09 19.84
N VAL A 23 -11.92 -0.12 20.74
CA VAL A 23 -12.21 1.28 20.39
C VAL A 23 -10.97 1.91 19.75
N SER A 24 -9.80 1.75 20.38
CA SER A 24 -8.54 2.30 19.88
C SER A 24 -8.21 1.81 18.47
N ALA A 25 -8.38 0.51 18.19
CA ALA A 25 -8.09 -0.08 16.88
C ALA A 25 -9.09 0.36 15.80
N ALA A 26 -10.38 0.46 16.15
CA ALA A 26 -11.40 0.99 15.24
C ALA A 26 -11.15 2.47 14.90
N LEU A 27 -10.85 3.30 15.90
CA LEU A 27 -10.52 4.71 15.71
C LEU A 27 -9.21 4.89 14.94
N LEU A 28 -8.19 4.07 15.22
CA LEU A 28 -6.93 4.08 14.47
C LEU A 28 -7.17 3.75 13.00
N CYS A 29 -7.97 2.71 12.72
CA CYS A 29 -8.35 2.34 11.36
C CYS A 29 -9.10 3.49 10.65
N ALA A 30 -10.07 4.11 11.32
CA ALA A 30 -10.84 5.22 10.76
C ALA A 30 -9.95 6.45 10.51
N ALA A 31 -9.06 6.80 11.43
CA ALA A 31 -8.15 7.93 11.30
C ALA A 31 -7.11 7.72 10.19
N LEU A 32 -6.62 6.48 10.00
CA LEU A 32 -5.74 6.13 8.87
C LEU A 32 -6.51 6.20 7.55
N ALA A 33 -7.72 5.63 7.50
CA ALA A 33 -8.58 5.67 6.33
C ALA A 33 -8.93 7.10 5.93
N TYR A 34 -9.18 7.98 6.91
CA TYR A 34 -9.40 9.41 6.65
C TYR A 34 -8.21 10.04 5.93
N VAL A 35 -6.99 9.89 6.44
CA VAL A 35 -5.78 10.43 5.78
C VAL A 35 -5.60 9.84 4.39
N PHE A 36 -5.84 8.54 4.24
CA PHE A 36 -5.72 7.83 2.98
C PHE A 36 -6.73 8.31 1.91
N LEU A 37 -7.95 8.65 2.31
CA LEU A 37 -9.02 9.08 1.41
C LEU A 37 -9.03 10.60 1.15
N LEU A 38 -8.28 11.37 1.93
CA LEU A 38 -8.31 12.84 1.90
C LEU A 38 -7.81 13.42 0.58
N ASP A 39 -6.72 12.88 0.04
CA ASP A 39 -6.05 13.45 -1.13
C ASP A 39 -5.40 12.36 -2.00
N LYS A 40 -5.83 12.31 -3.27
CA LYS A 40 -5.35 11.37 -4.28
C LYS A 40 -3.85 11.52 -4.57
N ALA A 41 -3.30 12.73 -4.42
CA ALA A 41 -1.86 12.98 -4.56
C ALA A 41 -1.04 12.34 -3.44
N GLN A 42 -1.65 12.03 -2.28
CA GLN A 42 -0.97 11.37 -1.17
C GLN A 42 -1.05 9.84 -1.22
N TYR A 43 -1.60 9.26 -2.30
CA TYR A 43 -1.72 7.80 -2.40
C TYR A 43 -0.34 7.13 -2.33
N LEU A 44 -0.21 6.20 -1.38
CA LEU A 44 0.96 5.35 -1.21
C LEU A 44 0.51 3.91 -0.91
N ASN A 45 1.15 2.92 -1.56
CA ASN A 45 0.81 1.50 -1.34
C ASN A 45 0.96 1.07 0.13
N HIS A 46 1.91 1.63 0.87
CA HIS A 46 2.11 1.26 2.27
C HIS A 46 1.07 1.91 3.20
N LEU A 47 0.58 3.11 2.90
CA LEU A 47 -0.54 3.69 3.66
C LEU A 47 -1.82 2.88 3.42
N TYR A 48 -2.04 2.44 2.18
CA TYR A 48 -3.12 1.51 1.85
C TYR A 48 -3.00 0.20 2.65
N LEU A 49 -1.80 -0.42 2.70
CA LEU A 49 -1.55 -1.61 3.51
C LEU A 49 -1.87 -1.36 5.00
N LEU A 50 -1.45 -0.24 5.57
CA LEU A 50 -1.74 0.09 6.96
C LEU A 50 -3.24 0.22 7.24
N CYS A 51 -4.02 0.77 6.31
CA CYS A 51 -5.48 0.81 6.42
C CYS A 51 -6.07 -0.61 6.48
N LEU A 52 -5.60 -1.52 5.61
CA LEU A 52 -6.05 -2.92 5.60
C LEU A 52 -5.65 -3.66 6.88
N LEU A 53 -4.41 -3.52 7.33
CA LEU A 53 -3.96 -4.13 8.60
C LEU A 53 -4.71 -3.54 9.79
N GLY A 54 -4.98 -2.23 9.79
CA GLY A 54 -5.79 -1.55 10.79
C GLY A 54 -7.21 -2.11 10.86
N LEU A 55 -7.85 -2.33 9.71
CA LEU A 55 -9.16 -2.96 9.62
C LEU A 55 -9.14 -4.38 10.18
N LEU A 56 -8.18 -5.20 9.76
CA LEU A 56 -8.01 -6.58 10.23
C LEU A 56 -7.74 -6.64 11.73
N LEU A 57 -6.96 -5.70 12.28
CA LEU A 57 -6.71 -5.60 13.71
C LEU A 57 -7.96 -5.13 14.48
N ALA A 58 -8.72 -4.16 13.97
CA ALA A 58 -9.95 -3.70 14.63
C ALA A 58 -10.95 -4.84 14.86
N VAL A 59 -11.07 -5.76 13.90
CA VAL A 59 -11.92 -6.95 14.04
C VAL A 59 -11.27 -8.09 14.84
N ALA A 60 -9.93 -8.17 14.87
CA ALA A 60 -9.21 -9.22 15.59
C ALA A 60 -9.27 -9.04 17.12
N PRO A 61 -9.41 -10.12 17.90
CA PRO A 61 -9.30 -10.04 19.36
C PRO A 61 -7.82 -10.08 19.82
N ALA A 62 -6.96 -9.19 19.33
CA ALA A 62 -5.51 -9.25 19.60
C ALA A 62 -5.11 -8.86 21.03
N HIS A 63 -6.01 -8.26 21.80
CA HIS A 63 -5.80 -7.84 23.19
C HIS A 63 -5.96 -8.99 24.22
N ARG A 64 -6.04 -10.26 23.82
CA ARG A 64 -6.37 -11.37 24.74
C ARG A 64 -5.20 -11.96 25.53
N ALA A 65 -3.96 -11.51 25.29
CA ALA A 65 -2.77 -12.08 25.94
C ALA A 65 -2.07 -11.10 26.89
N LEU A 66 -1.16 -10.27 26.38
CA LEU A 66 -0.28 -9.37 27.15
C LEU A 66 -0.80 -7.91 27.17
N SER A 67 -2.10 -7.69 27.08
CA SER A 67 -2.68 -6.35 27.00
C SER A 67 -2.98 -5.74 28.36
N LEU A 68 -3.02 -4.40 28.42
CA LEU A 68 -3.50 -3.67 29.58
C LEU A 68 -4.99 -3.92 29.85
N ASP A 69 -5.82 -4.08 28.82
CA ASP A 69 -7.25 -4.43 28.96
C ASP A 69 -7.42 -5.74 29.74
N ARG A 70 -6.60 -6.74 29.41
CA ARG A 70 -6.65 -8.02 30.08
C ARG A 70 -6.11 -7.95 31.51
N LEU A 71 -5.04 -7.21 31.74
CA LEU A 71 -4.52 -6.99 33.08
C LEU A 71 -5.59 -6.34 33.98
N ARG A 72 -6.31 -5.34 33.46
CA ARG A 72 -7.44 -4.69 34.15
C ARG A 72 -8.57 -5.68 34.40
N ALA A 73 -8.97 -6.47 33.41
CA ALA A 73 -10.02 -7.47 33.55
C ALA A 73 -9.66 -8.53 34.62
N ARG A 74 -8.42 -9.05 34.63
CA ARG A 74 -7.95 -10.00 35.66
C ARG A 74 -7.94 -9.40 37.07
N ARG A 75 -7.56 -8.13 37.20
CA ARG A 75 -7.57 -7.42 38.50
C ARG A 75 -9.00 -7.19 39.02
N ALA A 76 -9.94 -6.88 38.13
CA ALA A 76 -11.34 -6.67 38.49
C ALA A 76 -12.06 -8.00 38.80
N SER A 77 -11.82 -9.05 38.02
CA SER A 77 -12.38 -10.38 38.25
C SER A 77 -11.42 -11.47 37.72
N PRO A 78 -10.69 -12.17 38.61
CA PRO A 78 -9.76 -13.22 38.21
C PRO A 78 -10.41 -14.38 37.45
N ALA A 79 -11.66 -14.71 37.78
CA ALA A 79 -12.43 -15.80 37.16
C ALA A 79 -13.14 -15.40 35.85
N GLY A 80 -13.37 -14.10 35.61
CA GLY A 80 -14.11 -13.60 34.45
C GLY A 80 -13.24 -13.16 33.27
N ALA A 81 -11.92 -13.29 33.35
CA ALA A 81 -11.02 -12.81 32.30
C ALA A 81 -11.14 -13.67 31.02
N PRO A 82 -11.19 -13.05 29.82
CA PRO A 82 -11.26 -13.80 28.57
C PRO A 82 -10.08 -14.75 28.38
N ALA A 83 -10.34 -15.90 27.74
CA ALA A 83 -9.33 -16.89 27.41
C ALA A 83 -8.17 -16.27 26.59
N GLU A 84 -6.95 -16.75 26.83
CA GLU A 84 -5.71 -16.27 26.17
C GLU A 84 -5.56 -16.74 24.71
N THR A 85 -6.67 -16.96 24.02
CA THR A 85 -6.72 -17.56 22.70
C THR A 85 -7.57 -16.72 21.75
N ALA A 86 -7.16 -16.71 20.49
CA ALA A 86 -7.87 -16.08 19.40
C ALA A 86 -8.09 -17.11 18.27
N PRO A 87 -9.20 -17.03 17.53
CA PRO A 87 -9.39 -17.86 16.35
C PRO A 87 -8.24 -17.68 15.35
N ARG A 88 -7.70 -18.79 14.84
CA ARG A 88 -6.58 -18.78 13.88
C ARG A 88 -6.86 -17.97 12.62
N LEU A 89 -8.14 -17.80 12.27
CA LEU A 89 -8.62 -17.03 11.13
C LEU A 89 -8.04 -15.61 11.09
N TYR A 90 -7.99 -14.91 12.21
CA TYR A 90 -7.51 -13.52 12.26
C TYR A 90 -6.01 -13.43 11.99
N LEU A 91 -5.23 -14.34 12.57
CA LEU A 91 -3.80 -14.43 12.29
C LEU A 91 -3.54 -14.81 10.83
N PHE A 92 -4.33 -15.74 10.29
CA PHE A 92 -4.26 -16.11 8.89
C PHE A 92 -4.58 -14.93 7.97
N ALA A 93 -5.62 -14.13 8.27
CA ALA A 93 -5.97 -12.95 7.48
C ALA A 93 -4.83 -11.93 7.42
N LEU A 94 -4.19 -11.65 8.57
CA LEU A 94 -3.03 -10.75 8.63
C LEU A 94 -1.83 -11.30 7.83
N LYS A 95 -1.51 -12.60 7.97
CA LYS A 95 -0.47 -13.26 7.19
C LYS A 95 -0.75 -13.22 5.69
N ALA A 96 -1.98 -13.54 5.30
CA ALA A 96 -2.42 -13.56 3.92
C ALA A 96 -2.29 -12.16 3.30
N GLN A 97 -2.70 -11.11 4.02
CA GLN A 97 -2.56 -9.73 3.53
C GLN A 97 -1.10 -9.35 3.24
N ILE A 98 -0.17 -9.71 4.13
CA ILE A 98 1.27 -9.46 3.91
C ILE A 98 1.80 -10.28 2.72
N ALA A 99 1.41 -11.55 2.60
CA ALA A 99 1.82 -12.39 1.49
C ALA A 99 1.26 -11.92 0.14
N ILE A 100 0.01 -11.43 0.10
CA ILE A 100 -0.62 -10.84 -1.09
C ILE A 100 0.21 -9.64 -1.60
N VAL A 101 0.65 -8.77 -0.69
CA VAL A 101 1.46 -7.59 -1.03
C VAL A 101 2.79 -7.99 -1.67
N TYR A 102 3.51 -8.95 -1.06
CA TYR A 102 4.75 -9.48 -1.62
C TYR A 102 4.50 -10.12 -2.99
N PHE A 103 3.53 -11.03 -3.07
CA PHE A 103 3.23 -11.76 -4.29
C PHE A 103 2.91 -10.83 -5.46
N TYR A 104 2.00 -9.86 -5.27
CA TYR A 104 1.68 -8.90 -6.33
C TYR A 104 2.80 -7.89 -6.59
N GLY A 105 3.62 -7.57 -5.59
CA GLY A 105 4.85 -6.82 -5.78
C GLY A 105 5.79 -7.52 -6.76
N GLY A 106 5.85 -8.85 -6.72
CA GLY A 106 6.59 -9.70 -7.66
C GLY A 106 5.89 -9.84 -9.01
N VAL A 107 4.58 -10.09 -9.04
CA VAL A 107 3.81 -10.15 -10.30
C VAL A 107 3.95 -8.86 -11.10
N ALA A 108 3.91 -7.71 -10.44
CA ALA A 108 4.05 -6.42 -11.12
C ALA A 108 5.46 -6.19 -11.70
N LYS A 109 6.47 -6.91 -11.21
CA LYS A 109 7.84 -6.95 -11.73
C LYS A 109 8.02 -7.91 -12.91
N LEU A 110 6.99 -8.67 -13.30
CA LEU A 110 6.97 -9.44 -14.54
C LEU A 110 6.62 -8.54 -15.73
N ASN A 111 7.47 -7.55 -15.99
CA ASN A 111 7.32 -6.61 -17.11
C ASN A 111 8.65 -6.43 -17.84
N GLY A 112 8.58 -5.97 -19.09
CA GLY A 112 9.75 -5.90 -19.98
C GLY A 112 10.90 -5.04 -19.45
N ASP A 113 10.61 -3.93 -18.78
CA ASP A 113 11.65 -3.05 -18.24
C ASP A 113 12.36 -3.71 -17.08
N TRP A 114 11.59 -4.26 -16.12
CA TRP A 114 12.13 -4.92 -14.94
C TRP A 114 13.01 -6.12 -15.28
N LEU A 115 12.59 -6.94 -16.23
CA LEU A 115 13.36 -8.11 -16.67
C LEU A 115 14.68 -7.72 -17.37
N ARG A 116 14.76 -6.51 -17.92
CA ARG A 116 15.99 -5.93 -18.49
C ARG A 116 16.84 -5.17 -17.46
N GLY A 117 16.45 -5.16 -16.19
CA GLY A 117 17.16 -4.45 -15.13
C GLY A 117 16.76 -2.98 -14.97
N GLN A 118 15.79 -2.49 -15.75
CA GLN A 118 15.24 -1.15 -15.59
C GLN A 118 14.03 -1.18 -14.66
N PRO A 119 13.79 -0.15 -13.85
CA PRO A 119 14.57 1.07 -13.65
C PRO A 119 15.70 0.97 -12.60
N LEU A 120 16.00 -0.22 -12.06
CA LEU A 120 17.03 -0.36 -11.00
C LEU A 120 18.40 0.13 -11.44
N THR A 121 18.81 -0.13 -12.69
CA THR A 121 20.08 0.37 -13.21
C THR A 121 20.17 1.89 -13.10
N MET A 122 19.10 2.63 -13.42
CA MET A 122 19.07 4.09 -13.30
C MET A 122 19.17 4.53 -11.84
N TRP A 123 18.32 3.99 -10.98
CA TRP A 123 18.27 4.38 -9.56
C TRP A 123 19.55 4.06 -8.79
N LEU A 124 20.24 2.96 -9.13
CA LEU A 124 21.51 2.61 -8.51
C LEU A 124 22.67 3.49 -9.01
N ALA A 125 22.59 4.01 -10.23
CA ALA A 125 23.59 4.93 -10.76
C ALA A 125 23.66 6.24 -9.94
N GLU A 126 22.53 6.70 -9.39
CA GLU A 126 22.47 7.84 -8.47
C GLU A 126 23.29 7.62 -7.19
N HIS A 127 23.50 6.36 -6.80
CA HIS A 127 24.24 5.98 -5.60
C HIS A 127 25.74 5.77 -5.85
N ARG A 128 26.25 6.10 -7.05
CA ARG A 128 27.66 5.92 -7.44
C ARG A 128 28.65 6.54 -6.46
N GLY A 129 28.29 7.67 -5.83
CA GLY A 129 29.14 8.37 -4.85
C GLY A 129 29.26 7.68 -3.49
N SER A 130 28.54 6.58 -3.24
CA SER A 130 28.57 5.88 -1.94
C SER A 130 29.92 5.21 -1.71
N PRO A 131 30.52 5.32 -0.50
CA PRO A 131 31.80 4.69 -0.21
C PRO A 131 31.71 3.17 -0.33
N LEU A 132 32.80 2.55 -0.79
CA LEU A 132 33.02 1.09 -0.93
C LEU A 132 32.15 0.36 -1.98
N VAL A 133 30.85 0.63 -2.04
CA VAL A 133 29.89 -0.12 -2.88
C VAL A 133 29.34 0.68 -4.06
N GLY A 134 29.48 2.01 -4.07
CA GLY A 134 28.92 2.89 -5.10
C GLY A 134 29.30 2.52 -6.54
N PRO A 135 30.59 2.31 -6.87
CA PRO A 135 31.00 1.92 -8.21
C PRO A 135 30.42 0.57 -8.67
N LEU A 136 30.30 -0.39 -7.76
CA LEU A 136 29.72 -1.71 -8.05
C LEU A 136 28.21 -1.61 -8.30
N LEU A 137 27.49 -0.86 -7.45
CA LEU A 137 26.05 -0.63 -7.58
C LEU A 137 25.70 0.09 -8.88
N ALA A 138 26.55 1.01 -9.33
CA ALA A 138 26.33 1.78 -10.55
C ALA A 138 26.57 1.00 -11.86
N THR A 139 26.87 -0.30 -11.79
CA THR A 139 27.03 -1.14 -12.99
C THR A 139 25.68 -1.66 -13.51
N PRO A 140 25.50 -1.77 -14.84
CA PRO A 140 24.29 -2.39 -15.41
C PRO A 140 24.06 -3.83 -14.94
N ALA A 141 25.15 -4.57 -14.70
CA ALA A 141 25.08 -5.93 -14.17
C ALA A 141 24.47 -5.97 -12.76
N ALA A 142 24.80 -5.01 -11.89
CA ALA A 142 24.20 -4.90 -10.56
C ALA A 142 22.70 -4.59 -10.65
N GLY A 143 22.30 -3.66 -11.52
CA GLY A 143 20.88 -3.34 -11.76
C GLY A 143 20.08 -4.55 -12.23
N LEU A 144 20.61 -5.32 -13.18
CA LEU A 144 19.98 -6.56 -13.64
C LEU A 144 19.90 -7.62 -12.53
N ALA A 145 21.00 -7.89 -11.84
CA ALA A 145 21.06 -8.89 -10.78
C ALA A 145 20.09 -8.57 -9.63
N LEU A 146 20.05 -7.31 -9.18
CA LEU A 146 19.14 -6.87 -8.12
C LEU A 146 17.68 -6.85 -8.57
N SER A 147 17.40 -6.61 -9.86
CA SER A 147 16.04 -6.69 -10.40
C SER A 147 15.51 -8.12 -10.33
N TRP A 148 16.30 -9.10 -10.79
CA TRP A 148 15.94 -10.51 -10.70
C TRP A 148 15.86 -11.00 -9.26
N ALA A 149 16.79 -10.58 -8.39
CA ALA A 149 16.74 -10.92 -6.97
C ALA A 149 15.46 -10.40 -6.32
N ALA A 150 15.11 -9.14 -6.52
CA ALA A 150 13.89 -8.54 -5.98
C ALA A 150 12.62 -9.22 -6.51
N LEU A 151 12.56 -9.56 -7.81
CA LEU A 151 11.46 -10.31 -8.41
C LEU A 151 11.28 -11.69 -7.74
N LEU A 152 12.36 -12.46 -7.64
CA LEU A 152 12.32 -13.82 -7.07
C LEU A 152 11.98 -13.79 -5.58
N ILE A 153 12.54 -12.84 -4.83
CA ILE A 153 12.23 -12.62 -3.41
C ILE A 153 10.75 -12.32 -3.26
N ASP A 154 10.21 -11.34 -3.97
CA ASP A 154 8.81 -10.94 -3.84
C ASP A 154 7.82 -12.09 -4.18
N LEU A 155 8.08 -12.84 -5.25
CA LEU A 155 7.25 -13.98 -5.64
C LEU A 155 7.31 -15.15 -4.64
N SER A 156 8.47 -15.37 -4.00
CA SER A 156 8.68 -16.51 -3.09
C SER A 156 8.39 -16.20 -1.62
N MET A 157 8.41 -14.91 -1.22
CA MET A 157 8.39 -14.50 0.18
C MET A 157 7.20 -15.06 0.97
N GLY A 158 5.99 -14.97 0.39
CA GLY A 158 4.79 -15.53 1.02
C GLY A 158 4.96 -17.02 1.36
N PHE A 159 5.42 -17.82 0.40
CA PHE A 159 5.62 -19.25 0.58
C PHE A 159 6.72 -19.56 1.62
N LEU A 160 7.83 -18.82 1.57
CA LEU A 160 8.93 -18.98 2.51
C LEU A 160 8.51 -18.67 3.95
N LEU A 161 7.71 -17.62 4.16
CA LEU A 161 7.26 -17.20 5.48
C LEU A 161 6.13 -18.06 6.06
N PHE A 162 5.26 -18.64 5.21
CA PHE A 162 4.15 -19.48 5.67
C PHE A 162 4.60 -20.84 6.22
N SER A 163 5.66 -21.43 5.65
CA SER A 163 6.15 -22.74 6.09
C SER A 163 7.12 -22.61 7.26
N ARG A 164 6.87 -23.40 8.32
CA ARG A 164 7.75 -23.45 9.51
C ARG A 164 9.19 -23.86 9.18
N ARG A 165 9.38 -24.68 8.13
CA ARG A 165 10.70 -25.18 7.72
C ARG A 165 11.52 -24.10 7.03
N THR A 166 10.88 -23.29 6.18
CA THR A 166 11.53 -22.25 5.40
C THR A 166 11.50 -20.88 6.08
N PHE A 167 10.69 -20.69 7.12
CA PHE A 167 10.52 -19.43 7.82
C PHE A 167 11.84 -18.75 8.24
N PRO A 168 12.84 -19.45 8.83
CA PRO A 168 14.10 -18.80 9.19
C PRO A 168 14.84 -18.21 7.99
N ILE A 169 14.83 -18.91 6.86
CA ILE A 169 15.43 -18.47 5.59
C ILE A 169 14.63 -17.27 5.05
N GLY A 170 13.30 -17.39 4.98
CA GLY A 170 12.43 -16.29 4.54
C GLY A 170 12.56 -15.04 5.41
N ALA A 171 12.66 -15.19 6.74
CA ALA A 171 12.83 -14.09 7.66
C ALA A 171 14.19 -13.39 7.48
N ALA A 172 15.28 -14.16 7.32
CA ALA A 172 16.60 -13.59 7.04
C ALA A 172 16.60 -12.82 5.70
N LEU A 173 16.04 -13.41 4.64
CA LEU A 173 15.89 -12.75 3.34
C LEU A 173 15.02 -11.50 3.42
N ALA A 174 13.90 -11.54 4.14
CA ALA A 174 13.03 -10.39 4.35
C ALA A 174 13.75 -9.25 5.09
N VAL A 175 14.52 -9.55 6.13
CA VAL A 175 15.29 -8.54 6.86
C VAL A 175 16.31 -7.88 5.94
N VAL A 176 17.13 -8.67 5.24
CA VAL A 176 18.14 -8.14 4.31
C VAL A 176 17.47 -7.31 3.21
N PHE A 177 16.45 -7.85 2.54
CA PHE A 177 15.74 -7.18 1.45
C PHE A 177 15.11 -5.85 1.88
N ASN A 178 14.40 -5.84 3.02
CA ASN A 178 13.78 -4.61 3.51
C ASN A 178 14.83 -3.59 3.96
N LEU A 179 15.88 -3.99 4.66
CA LEU A 179 16.94 -3.07 5.06
C LEU A 179 17.67 -2.49 3.83
N SER A 180 17.95 -3.29 2.81
CA SER A 180 18.49 -2.80 1.54
C SER A 180 17.56 -1.77 0.89
N ASN A 181 16.24 -2.01 0.87
CA ASN A 181 15.25 -1.04 0.37
C ASN A 181 15.22 0.26 1.22
N ALA A 182 15.37 0.16 2.53
CA ALA A 182 15.41 1.32 3.42
C ALA A 182 16.64 2.20 3.14
N LEU A 183 17.80 1.56 2.92
CA LEU A 183 19.06 2.25 2.62
C LEU A 183 19.07 2.88 1.22
N LEU A 184 18.58 2.15 0.21
CA LEU A 184 18.70 2.57 -1.20
C LEU A 184 17.56 3.47 -1.69
N PHE A 185 16.33 3.31 -1.18
CA PHE A 185 15.15 3.86 -1.85
C PHE A 185 14.24 4.75 -0.97
N LYS A 186 14.63 5.03 0.29
CA LYS A 186 13.93 5.93 1.22
C LYS A 186 12.38 5.78 1.20
N ILE A 187 11.87 4.55 1.22
CA ILE A 187 10.42 4.23 1.06
C ILE A 187 9.64 4.41 2.40
N GLY A 188 10.06 5.37 3.22
CA GLY A 188 9.45 5.68 4.52
C GLY A 188 9.37 4.47 5.47
N ILE A 189 8.21 4.28 6.08
CA ILE A 189 7.97 3.28 7.12
C ILE A 189 7.88 1.83 6.61
N PHE A 190 7.72 1.63 5.30
CA PHE A 190 7.38 0.33 4.72
C PHE A 190 8.38 -0.77 5.11
N PRO A 191 9.71 -0.61 4.92
CA PRO A 191 10.66 -1.67 5.27
C PRO A 191 10.57 -2.13 6.72
N TYR A 192 10.42 -1.18 7.65
CA TYR A 192 10.34 -1.45 9.08
C TYR A 192 9.03 -2.14 9.45
N ALA A 193 7.90 -1.73 8.84
CA ALA A 193 6.62 -2.38 9.03
C ALA A 193 6.64 -3.84 8.53
N MET A 194 7.27 -4.10 7.39
CA MET A 194 7.40 -5.46 6.85
C MET A 194 8.29 -6.34 7.73
N ILE A 195 9.41 -5.81 8.25
CA ILE A 195 10.25 -6.54 9.23
C ILE A 195 9.47 -6.82 10.52
N ALA A 196 8.76 -5.85 11.07
CA ALA A 196 7.93 -6.04 12.26
C ALA A 196 6.85 -7.11 12.04
N SER A 197 6.29 -7.19 10.83
CA SER A 197 5.27 -8.18 10.47
C SER A 197 5.77 -9.63 10.50
N LEU A 198 7.09 -9.88 10.47
CA LEU A 198 7.66 -11.23 10.62
C LEU A 198 7.25 -11.90 11.93
N ALA A 199 6.98 -11.10 12.98
CA ALA A 199 6.45 -11.59 14.25
C ALA A 199 5.11 -12.35 14.09
N LEU A 200 4.31 -12.02 13.07
CA LEU A 200 3.07 -12.72 12.76
C LEU A 200 3.35 -14.14 12.25
N PHE A 201 4.40 -14.31 11.45
CA PHE A 201 4.73 -15.56 10.75
C PHE A 201 5.41 -16.60 11.62
N ALA A 202 6.11 -16.15 12.67
CA ALA A 202 6.70 -17.01 13.68
C ALA A 202 5.67 -17.94 14.35
N ASP A 203 6.16 -19.04 14.95
CA ASP A 203 5.30 -20.02 15.59
C ASP A 203 4.44 -19.38 16.70
N PRO A 204 3.10 -19.54 16.73
CA PRO A 204 2.27 -18.85 17.73
C PRO A 204 2.64 -19.12 19.20
N SER A 205 3.35 -20.22 19.49
CA SER A 205 3.83 -20.53 20.83
C SER A 205 5.20 -19.93 21.15
N TRP A 206 5.90 -19.32 20.19
CA TRP A 206 7.24 -18.75 20.38
C TRP A 206 7.32 -17.74 21.54
N PRO A 207 6.38 -16.78 21.73
CA PRO A 207 6.49 -15.81 22.81
C PRO A 207 6.39 -16.49 24.18
N ARG A 208 5.49 -17.47 24.30
CA ARG A 208 5.29 -18.27 25.53
C ARG A 208 6.50 -19.15 25.84
N ARG A 209 7.11 -19.74 24.81
CA ARG A 209 8.31 -20.58 24.96
C ARG A 209 9.55 -19.77 25.33
N ARG A 210 9.71 -18.56 24.76
CA ARG A 210 10.92 -17.74 24.93
C ARG A 210 10.85 -16.76 26.09
N LEU A 211 9.66 -16.28 26.44
CA LEU A 211 9.43 -15.28 27.48
C LEU A 211 8.39 -15.77 28.50
N PRO A 212 8.57 -16.96 29.12
CA PRO A 212 7.55 -17.56 29.99
C PRO A 212 7.16 -16.68 31.19
N PHE A 213 8.09 -15.82 31.67
CA PHE A 213 7.84 -14.88 32.76
C PHE A 213 6.77 -13.82 32.44
N LEU A 214 6.60 -13.46 31.16
CA LEU A 214 5.52 -12.56 30.73
C LEU A 214 4.15 -13.23 30.76
N PHE A 215 4.13 -14.56 30.72
CA PHE A 215 2.94 -15.40 30.72
C PHE A 215 2.83 -16.18 32.04
N ARG A 216 2.77 -15.46 33.19
CA ARG A 216 2.58 -16.09 34.51
C ARG A 216 1.16 -16.65 34.66
N SER A 217 1.10 -17.99 34.66
CA SER A 217 0.01 -18.95 34.97
C SER A 217 -1.41 -18.66 34.48
N ALA A 218 -1.88 -19.54 33.59
CA ALA A 218 -3.14 -20.27 33.72
C ALA A 218 -3.06 -21.58 32.91
N ASP A 219 -3.19 -22.69 33.64
CA ASP A 219 -3.30 -24.11 33.26
C ASP A 219 -2.07 -24.85 32.76
N ARG A 220 -1.58 -25.76 33.63
CA ARG A 220 -0.82 -26.94 33.23
C ARG A 220 -1.59 -27.67 32.12
N PRO A 221 -0.93 -28.16 31.05
CA PRO A 221 -1.57 -29.11 30.15
C PRO A 221 -1.74 -30.43 30.92
N GLY A 222 -2.85 -30.60 31.64
CA GLY A 222 -3.01 -31.75 32.53
C GLY A 222 -4.35 -31.95 33.23
N ASP A 223 -5.14 -30.91 33.51
CA ASP A 223 -6.47 -31.11 34.07
C ASP A 223 -7.54 -30.95 32.99
N GLY A 224 -8.29 -32.04 32.78
CA GLY A 224 -9.31 -32.22 31.75
C GLY A 224 -10.52 -31.29 31.88
N ALA A 225 -10.31 -29.98 31.72
CA ALA A 225 -11.37 -29.11 31.27
C ALA A 225 -11.72 -29.53 29.84
N GLU A 226 -12.89 -30.16 29.67
CA GLU A 226 -13.51 -30.38 28.37
C GLU A 226 -13.25 -29.16 27.48
N VAL A 227 -12.57 -29.38 26.35
CA VAL A 227 -12.56 -28.41 25.26
C VAL A 227 -14.03 -28.12 24.98
N PRO A 228 -14.57 -26.91 25.22
CA PRO A 228 -15.97 -26.66 24.95
C PRO A 228 -16.16 -26.95 23.47
N SER A 229 -16.92 -28.02 23.18
CA SER A 229 -17.27 -28.37 21.82
C SER A 229 -17.93 -27.12 21.24
N PRO A 230 -17.32 -26.47 20.25
CA PRO A 230 -17.81 -25.20 19.79
C PRO A 230 -19.15 -25.48 19.15
N ALA A 231 -20.26 -25.02 19.76
CA ALA A 231 -21.61 -25.12 19.23
C ALA A 231 -21.59 -24.87 17.71
N ALA A 232 -21.57 -25.97 16.96
CA ALA A 232 -21.17 -26.03 15.58
C ALA A 232 -22.41 -25.88 14.72
N GLY A 233 -22.31 -25.07 13.67
CA GLY A 233 -23.34 -25.00 12.63
C GLY A 233 -23.44 -23.63 12.00
N ARG A 234 -23.94 -22.63 12.74
CA ARG A 234 -24.38 -21.35 12.13
C ARG A 234 -23.49 -20.14 12.37
N ARG A 235 -22.78 -20.03 13.50
CA ARG A 235 -22.03 -18.80 13.88
C ARG A 235 -20.63 -18.65 13.24
N ARG A 236 -20.14 -19.67 12.54
CA ARG A 236 -18.83 -19.65 11.84
C ARG A 236 -18.94 -19.25 10.36
N GLY A 237 -20.12 -19.34 9.76
CA GLY A 237 -20.32 -19.07 8.34
C GLY A 237 -20.01 -17.62 7.98
N LEU A 238 -20.52 -16.65 8.76
CA LEU A 238 -20.35 -15.24 8.44
C LEU A 238 -18.88 -14.77 8.51
N PRO A 239 -18.11 -14.99 9.59
CA PRO A 239 -16.69 -14.58 9.62
C PRO A 239 -15.84 -15.24 8.53
N LEU A 240 -16.13 -16.50 8.22
CA LEU A 240 -15.47 -17.19 7.11
C LEU A 240 -15.86 -16.57 5.77
N ALA A 241 -17.16 -16.37 5.50
CA ALA A 241 -17.65 -15.75 4.27
C ALA A 241 -17.07 -14.33 4.07
N LEU A 242 -17.02 -13.53 5.13
CA LEU A 242 -16.39 -12.21 5.12
C LEU A 242 -14.90 -12.29 4.79
N LEU A 243 -14.15 -13.24 5.39
CA LEU A 243 -12.75 -13.42 5.03
C LEU A 243 -12.59 -13.88 3.57
N HIS A 244 -13.42 -14.80 3.09
CA HIS A 244 -13.36 -15.26 1.70
C HIS A 244 -13.64 -14.10 0.74
N GLY A 245 -14.68 -13.30 0.99
CA GLY A 245 -14.97 -12.10 0.22
C GLY A 245 -13.81 -11.10 0.26
N TYR A 246 -13.24 -10.85 1.44
CA TYR A 246 -12.05 -10.00 1.60
C TYR A 246 -10.87 -10.49 0.75
N LEU A 247 -10.52 -11.78 0.84
CA LEU A 247 -9.41 -12.35 0.08
C LEU A 247 -9.69 -12.34 -1.42
N LEU A 248 -10.92 -12.66 -1.84
CA LEU A 248 -11.33 -12.60 -3.24
C LEU A 248 -11.12 -11.19 -3.81
N VAL A 249 -11.56 -10.16 -3.08
CA VAL A 249 -11.35 -8.76 -3.48
C VAL A 249 -9.87 -8.43 -3.58
N HIS A 250 -9.05 -8.80 -2.58
CA HIS A 250 -7.63 -8.46 -2.59
C HIS A 250 -6.77 -9.31 -3.54
N LEU A 251 -7.30 -10.41 -4.06
CA LEU A 251 -6.71 -11.18 -5.17
C LEU A 251 -7.20 -10.66 -6.54
N ALA A 252 -8.46 -10.27 -6.66
CA ALA A 252 -9.03 -9.83 -7.95
C ALA A 252 -8.65 -8.38 -8.30
N VAL A 253 -8.75 -7.45 -7.34
CA VAL A 253 -8.55 -6.00 -7.59
C VAL A 253 -7.16 -5.68 -8.15
N PRO A 254 -6.06 -6.30 -7.70
CA PRO A 254 -4.75 -6.06 -8.31
C PRO A 254 -4.66 -6.47 -9.78
N LEU A 255 -5.41 -7.49 -10.20
CA LEU A 255 -5.39 -8.02 -11.56
C LEU A 255 -6.22 -7.21 -12.56
N ARG A 256 -7.08 -6.30 -12.08
CA ARG A 256 -8.00 -5.53 -12.93
C ARG A 256 -7.33 -4.73 -14.05
N HIS A 257 -6.04 -4.41 -13.90
CA HIS A 257 -5.30 -3.67 -14.92
C HIS A 257 -5.22 -4.41 -16.25
N TRP A 258 -5.32 -5.74 -16.27
CA TRP A 258 -5.40 -6.52 -17.51
C TRP A 258 -6.73 -6.38 -18.26
N ALA A 259 -7.77 -5.88 -17.60
CA ALA A 259 -9.03 -5.54 -18.27
C ALA A 259 -8.99 -4.16 -18.94
N TYR A 260 -7.97 -3.35 -18.67
CA TYR A 260 -7.80 -2.04 -19.30
C TYR A 260 -6.82 -2.13 -20.48
N PRO A 261 -7.12 -1.49 -21.62
CA PRO A 261 -6.19 -1.45 -22.74
C PRO A 261 -4.96 -0.60 -22.42
N GLY A 262 -3.84 -0.92 -23.07
CA GLY A 262 -2.59 -0.15 -22.99
C GLY A 262 -1.69 -0.54 -21.81
N ASP A 263 -0.54 0.15 -21.72
CA ASP A 263 0.44 -0.08 -20.67
C ASP A 263 0.09 0.72 -19.40
N VAL A 264 -0.16 0.01 -18.30
CA VAL A 264 -0.41 0.60 -16.97
C VAL A 264 0.72 1.49 -16.46
N ALA A 265 1.96 1.28 -16.93
CA ALA A 265 3.06 2.16 -16.62
C ALA A 265 2.92 3.54 -17.27
N TRP A 266 2.15 3.66 -18.36
CA TRP A 266 1.85 4.92 -19.05
C TRP A 266 0.51 5.51 -18.62
N ASN A 267 -0.57 4.73 -18.72
CA ASN A 267 -1.93 5.24 -18.54
C ASN A 267 -2.43 5.25 -17.08
N GLU A 268 -1.70 4.64 -16.14
CA GLU A 268 -2.09 4.46 -14.72
C GLU A 268 -3.36 3.66 -14.46
N ALA A 269 -3.99 3.10 -15.50
CA ALA A 269 -5.25 2.39 -15.40
C ALA A 269 -5.07 1.11 -14.57
N GLY A 270 -5.65 1.09 -13.38
CA GLY A 270 -5.49 -0.03 -12.46
C GLY A 270 -4.21 0.01 -11.61
N HIS A 271 -3.41 1.09 -11.65
CA HIS A 271 -2.16 1.21 -10.89
C HIS A 271 -2.38 1.29 -9.37
N ARG A 272 -3.33 2.10 -8.90
CA ARG A 272 -3.64 2.17 -7.46
C ARG A 272 -4.24 0.83 -7.00
N PHE A 273 -4.10 0.48 -5.73
CA PHE A 273 -4.65 -0.74 -5.13
C PHE A 273 -4.17 -2.08 -5.73
N SER A 274 -3.15 -2.08 -6.59
CA SER A 274 -2.62 -3.29 -7.25
C SER A 274 -1.20 -3.68 -6.82
N TRP A 275 -0.72 -3.12 -5.70
CA TRP A 275 0.60 -3.41 -5.11
C TRP A 275 1.77 -3.18 -6.07
N ARG A 276 1.55 -2.32 -7.08
CA ARG A 276 2.55 -1.87 -8.04
C ARG A 276 3.47 -0.85 -7.38
N MET A 277 4.43 -1.33 -6.60
CA MET A 277 5.35 -0.50 -5.84
C MET A 277 6.70 -0.40 -6.52
N LYS A 278 7.15 0.84 -6.72
CA LYS A 278 8.51 1.18 -7.14
C LYS A 278 8.96 0.40 -8.40
N LEU A 279 8.15 0.49 -9.46
CA LEU A 279 8.37 -0.19 -10.74
C LEU A 279 8.84 0.72 -11.86
N ARG A 280 8.59 2.02 -11.72
CA ARG A 280 8.79 2.98 -12.79
C ARG A 280 9.18 4.35 -12.26
N ASP A 281 9.83 5.10 -13.12
CA ASP A 281 10.01 6.54 -13.01
C ASP A 281 9.48 7.22 -14.27
N LYS A 282 8.85 8.39 -14.11
CA LYS A 282 8.37 9.21 -15.23
C LYS A 282 8.97 10.60 -15.12
N ASP A 283 9.80 10.96 -16.07
CA ASP A 283 10.38 12.29 -16.19
C ASP A 283 9.51 13.13 -17.12
N VAL A 284 9.05 14.30 -16.67
CA VAL A 284 8.15 15.17 -17.42
C VAL A 284 8.93 16.39 -17.90
N SER A 285 9.12 16.51 -19.22
CA SER A 285 9.89 17.60 -19.82
C SER A 285 9.04 18.82 -20.18
N GLU A 286 7.73 18.62 -20.40
CA GLU A 286 6.80 19.68 -20.76
C GLU A 286 5.44 19.44 -20.08
N LEU A 287 4.86 20.50 -19.52
CA LEU A 287 3.54 20.52 -18.92
C LEU A 287 2.89 21.87 -19.21
N ASP A 288 1.85 21.87 -20.04
CA ASP A 288 1.05 23.05 -20.35
C ASP A 288 -0.42 22.66 -20.45
N ILE A 289 -1.27 23.25 -19.61
CA ILE A 289 -2.72 23.02 -19.62
C ILE A 289 -3.37 24.31 -20.07
N ARG A 290 -4.20 24.22 -21.11
CA ARG A 290 -4.86 25.37 -21.74
C ARG A 290 -6.37 25.25 -21.67
N VAL A 291 -7.00 26.39 -21.44
CA VAL A 291 -8.44 26.57 -21.47
C VAL A 291 -8.82 27.34 -22.74
N LEU A 292 -9.88 26.90 -23.40
CA LEU A 292 -10.45 27.55 -24.58
C LEU A 292 -11.92 27.90 -24.28
N ASP A 293 -12.28 29.19 -24.31
CA ASP A 293 -13.68 29.61 -24.24
C ASP A 293 -14.34 29.38 -25.63
N PRO A 294 -15.34 28.48 -25.74
CA PRO A 294 -15.95 28.15 -27.02
C PRO A 294 -16.75 29.31 -27.63
N ARG A 295 -17.09 30.35 -26.86
CA ARG A 295 -17.84 31.54 -27.34
C ARG A 295 -16.93 32.54 -28.03
N THR A 296 -15.73 32.75 -27.48
CA THR A 296 -14.80 33.79 -27.94
C THR A 296 -13.66 33.22 -28.78
N GLY A 297 -13.38 31.91 -28.65
CA GLY A 297 -12.21 31.27 -29.26
C GLY A 297 -10.89 31.62 -28.58
N VAL A 298 -10.92 32.37 -27.48
CA VAL A 298 -9.72 32.76 -26.74
C VAL A 298 -9.14 31.53 -26.02
N ARG A 299 -7.84 31.29 -26.23
CA ARG A 299 -7.08 30.20 -25.63
C ARG A 299 -6.02 30.75 -24.70
N GLU A 300 -6.04 30.31 -23.46
CA GLU A 300 -5.13 30.77 -22.41
C GLU A 300 -4.46 29.58 -21.72
N SER A 301 -3.20 29.74 -21.32
CA SER A 301 -2.49 28.77 -20.49
C SER A 301 -2.79 29.04 -19.02
N LEU A 302 -2.97 27.98 -18.23
CA LEU A 302 -3.22 28.08 -16.80
C LEU A 302 -1.92 28.23 -16.02
N ASP A 303 -1.91 29.16 -15.08
CA ASP A 303 -0.92 29.19 -14.01
C ASP A 303 -1.23 28.07 -13.00
N LEU A 304 -0.60 26.91 -13.17
CA LEU A 304 -0.89 25.71 -12.37
C LEU A 304 -0.54 25.87 -10.88
N GLU A 305 0.45 26.70 -10.55
CA GLU A 305 0.87 26.94 -9.17
C GLU A 305 -0.17 27.73 -8.37
N ALA A 306 -1.00 28.52 -9.06
CA ALA A 306 -2.15 29.19 -8.45
C ALA A 306 -3.30 28.23 -8.09
N TRP A 307 -3.32 27.02 -8.67
CA TRP A 307 -4.42 26.06 -8.50
C TRP A 307 -4.05 24.87 -7.61
N LEU A 308 -2.79 24.45 -7.65
CA LEU A 308 -2.34 23.19 -7.06
C LEU A 308 -1.17 23.41 -6.13
N THR A 309 -1.14 22.64 -5.04
CA THR A 309 0.08 22.53 -4.22
C THR A 309 1.18 21.81 -5.00
N ASP A 310 2.45 22.06 -4.67
CA ASP A 310 3.62 21.42 -5.30
C ASP A 310 3.46 19.89 -5.39
N ARG A 311 2.93 19.29 -4.32
CA ARG A 311 2.73 17.84 -4.22
C ARG A 311 1.64 17.34 -5.18
N GLN A 312 0.55 18.09 -5.34
CA GLN A 312 -0.51 17.76 -6.30
C GLN A 312 -0.03 17.97 -7.73
N LEU A 313 0.69 19.06 -8.00
CA LEU A 313 1.26 19.36 -9.30
C LEU A 313 2.24 18.27 -9.75
N GLY A 314 3.20 17.89 -8.90
CA GLY A 314 4.18 16.85 -9.22
C GLY A 314 3.56 15.46 -9.41
N GLU A 315 2.47 15.15 -8.72
CA GLU A 315 1.76 13.87 -8.91
C GLU A 315 0.83 13.88 -10.13
N MET A 316 0.19 15.02 -10.41
CA MET A 316 -0.68 15.18 -11.56
C MET A 316 0.10 15.15 -12.87
N SER A 317 1.24 15.84 -12.94
CA SER A 317 2.03 15.99 -14.17
C SER A 317 2.44 14.66 -14.81
N ALA A 318 2.67 13.63 -14.01
CA ALA A 318 3.09 12.30 -14.48
C ALA A 318 1.94 11.28 -14.60
N ARG A 319 0.69 11.67 -14.33
CA ARG A 319 -0.47 10.77 -14.20
C ARG A 319 -1.68 11.24 -15.01
N PRO A 320 -1.97 10.60 -16.16
CA PRO A 320 -3.10 10.97 -17.03
C PRO A 320 -4.44 11.11 -16.32
N ASP A 321 -4.74 10.19 -15.40
CA ASP A 321 -6.01 10.19 -14.68
C ASP A 321 -6.17 11.41 -13.76
N MET A 322 -5.07 11.93 -13.21
CA MET A 322 -5.08 13.15 -12.40
C MET A 322 -5.17 14.41 -13.27
N ILE A 323 -4.57 14.40 -14.47
CA ILE A 323 -4.71 15.49 -15.45
C ILE A 323 -6.19 15.62 -15.87
N VAL A 324 -6.86 14.49 -16.14
CA VAL A 324 -8.30 14.48 -16.44
C VAL A 324 -9.13 14.99 -15.27
N ASP A 325 -8.89 14.50 -14.05
CA ASP A 325 -9.61 15.00 -12.86
C ASP A 325 -9.43 16.51 -12.68
N PHE A 326 -8.22 17.04 -12.91
CA PHE A 326 -7.95 18.47 -12.84
C PHE A 326 -8.66 19.25 -13.96
N ALA A 327 -8.68 18.72 -15.19
CA ALA A 327 -9.41 19.34 -16.30
C ALA A 327 -10.91 19.44 -16.01
N HIS A 328 -11.52 18.43 -15.38
CA HIS A 328 -12.90 18.51 -14.90
C HIS A 328 -13.06 19.62 -13.85
N HIS A 329 -12.16 19.69 -12.88
CA HIS A 329 -12.21 20.72 -11.84
C HIS A 329 -12.11 22.14 -12.40
N VAL A 330 -11.18 22.38 -13.34
CA VAL A 330 -11.05 23.65 -14.05
C VAL A 330 -12.33 23.97 -14.83
N ALA A 331 -12.87 23.00 -15.57
CA ALA A 331 -14.07 23.22 -16.38
C ALA A 331 -15.32 23.53 -15.54
N ASP A 332 -15.45 22.87 -14.38
CA ASP A 332 -16.56 23.12 -13.45
C ASP A 332 -16.42 24.53 -12.82
N ARG A 333 -15.22 24.90 -12.35
CA ARG A 333 -14.95 26.24 -11.79
C ARG A 333 -15.18 27.35 -12.82
N TRP A 334 -14.70 27.16 -14.04
CA TRP A 334 -14.88 28.11 -15.14
C TRP A 334 -16.36 28.27 -15.50
N ARG A 335 -17.13 27.18 -15.47
CA ARG A 335 -18.58 27.23 -15.68
C ARG A 335 -19.30 28.03 -14.60
N GLU A 336 -18.89 27.88 -13.35
CA GLU A 336 -19.43 28.66 -12.24
C GLU A 336 -19.11 30.16 -12.39
N ASP A 337 -17.87 30.50 -12.76
CA ASP A 337 -17.42 31.89 -12.83
C ASP A 337 -17.91 32.63 -14.09
N PHE A 338 -17.97 31.95 -15.23
CA PHE A 338 -18.23 32.58 -16.54
C PHE A 338 -19.50 32.11 -17.25
N GLY A 339 -20.24 31.17 -16.66
CA GLY A 339 -21.50 30.64 -17.19
C GLY A 339 -21.34 29.75 -18.44
N VAL A 340 -20.11 29.41 -18.83
CA VAL A 340 -19.81 28.55 -19.99
C VAL A 340 -18.84 27.45 -19.57
N ARG A 341 -19.00 26.24 -20.09
CA ARG A 341 -18.03 25.18 -19.88
C ARG A 341 -16.93 25.29 -20.94
N PRO A 342 -15.66 25.44 -20.56
CA PRO A 342 -14.58 25.57 -21.52
C PRO A 342 -14.14 24.21 -22.07
N ILE A 343 -13.35 24.25 -23.15
CA ILE A 343 -12.57 23.10 -23.61
C ILE A 343 -11.21 23.13 -22.90
N VAL A 344 -10.83 22.04 -22.24
CA VAL A 344 -9.56 21.95 -21.51
C VAL A 344 -8.64 20.94 -22.20
N THR A 345 -7.50 21.42 -22.68
CA THR A 345 -6.48 20.61 -23.37
C THR A 345 -5.18 20.60 -22.57
N ALA A 346 -4.36 19.56 -22.69
CA ALA A 346 -3.05 19.52 -22.06
C ALA A 346 -1.97 18.97 -22.99
N LYS A 347 -0.83 19.66 -23.07
CA LYS A 347 0.41 19.16 -23.66
C LYS A 347 1.31 18.69 -22.54
N VAL A 348 1.51 17.38 -22.46
CA VAL A 348 2.36 16.78 -21.42
C VAL A 348 3.31 15.79 -22.06
N VAL A 349 4.60 16.08 -22.06
CA VAL A 349 5.63 15.24 -22.66
C VAL A 349 6.41 14.55 -21.55
N ALA A 350 6.47 13.22 -21.59
CA ALA A 350 7.13 12.42 -20.57
C ALA A 350 7.99 11.28 -21.13
N SER A 351 9.01 10.89 -20.37
CA SER A 351 9.81 9.68 -20.57
C SER A 351 9.50 8.68 -19.45
N LEU A 352 9.35 7.40 -19.80
CA LEU A 352 9.22 6.31 -18.82
C LEU A 352 10.56 5.56 -18.74
N ASN A 353 11.12 5.42 -17.55
CA ASN A 353 12.33 4.63 -17.28
C ASN A 353 13.50 4.96 -18.25
N GLY A 354 13.68 6.24 -18.58
CA GLY A 354 14.76 6.70 -19.48
C GLY A 354 14.54 6.36 -20.96
N GLY A 355 13.33 5.93 -21.33
CA GLY A 355 12.93 5.74 -22.73
C GLY A 355 12.75 7.07 -23.50
N PRO A 356 12.34 7.00 -24.78
CA PRO A 356 12.08 8.20 -25.57
C PRO A 356 10.90 9.00 -24.97
N TYR A 357 11.01 10.33 -25.09
CA TYR A 357 9.92 11.24 -24.75
C TYR A 357 8.75 11.09 -25.72
N ARG A 358 7.54 11.07 -25.17
CA ARG A 358 6.29 11.08 -25.93
C ARG A 358 5.20 11.78 -25.15
N ASP A 359 4.15 12.14 -25.87
CA ASP A 359 2.95 12.70 -25.26
C ASP A 359 2.31 11.68 -24.30
N LEU A 360 2.00 12.16 -23.10
CA LEU A 360 1.37 11.39 -22.03
C LEU A 360 -0.16 11.36 -22.20
N VAL A 361 -0.72 12.40 -22.82
CA VAL A 361 -2.13 12.56 -23.17
C VAL A 361 -2.23 13.21 -24.56
N ASP A 362 -3.34 12.98 -25.27
CA ASP A 362 -3.58 13.64 -26.56
C ASP A 362 -3.78 15.16 -26.37
N PRO A 363 -2.92 16.01 -26.94
CA PRO A 363 -2.99 17.46 -26.75
C PRO A 363 -4.14 18.16 -27.47
N THR A 364 -4.88 17.44 -28.32
CA THR A 364 -6.03 17.97 -29.07
C THR A 364 -7.37 17.66 -28.41
N LEU A 365 -7.38 16.72 -27.45
CA LEU A 365 -8.59 16.21 -26.82
C LEU A 365 -9.10 17.18 -25.74
N ASP A 366 -10.42 17.40 -25.68
CA ASP A 366 -11.05 18.03 -24.53
C ASP A 366 -11.05 17.05 -23.35
N LEU A 367 -10.08 17.20 -22.46
CA LEU A 367 -9.89 16.35 -21.29
C LEU A 367 -11.06 16.46 -20.30
N ALA A 368 -11.73 17.62 -20.25
CA ALA A 368 -12.91 17.80 -19.40
C ALA A 368 -14.15 17.06 -19.95
N SER A 369 -14.12 16.58 -21.19
CA SER A 369 -15.18 15.72 -21.75
C SER A 369 -14.91 14.22 -21.54
N GLN A 370 -13.70 13.85 -21.12
CA GLN A 370 -13.31 12.45 -20.99
C GLN A 370 -13.91 11.80 -19.75
N PRO A 371 -14.18 10.47 -19.77
CA PRO A 371 -14.66 9.76 -18.61
C PRO A 371 -13.66 9.86 -17.45
N ARG A 372 -14.17 9.93 -16.22
CA ARG A 372 -13.38 9.94 -14.97
C ARG A 372 -13.63 8.69 -14.12
N GLY A 373 -12.71 8.39 -13.20
CA GLY A 373 -12.83 7.27 -12.25
C GLY A 373 -12.32 5.92 -12.78
N LEU A 374 -12.88 4.82 -12.27
CA LEU A 374 -12.37 3.45 -12.54
C LEU A 374 -12.44 3.02 -14.02
N LEU A 375 -13.26 3.69 -14.83
CA LEU A 375 -13.43 3.43 -16.27
C LEU A 375 -12.66 4.42 -17.15
N ALA A 376 -11.96 5.39 -16.54
CA ALA A 376 -11.16 6.37 -17.25
C ALA A 376 -9.83 5.74 -17.66
N VAL A 377 -9.73 5.31 -18.90
CA VAL A 377 -8.47 4.92 -19.50
C VAL A 377 -8.07 6.00 -20.48
N VAL A 378 -7.18 6.88 -20.06
CA VAL A 378 -6.54 7.82 -20.97
C VAL A 378 -5.47 7.05 -21.72
N GLN A 379 -5.73 6.75 -22.99
CA GLN A 379 -4.70 6.16 -23.82
C GLN A 379 -3.65 7.24 -24.11
N PRO A 380 -2.35 6.96 -23.89
CA PRO A 380 -1.33 7.78 -24.51
C PRO A 380 -1.52 7.73 -26.05
N PRO A 381 -1.26 8.83 -26.76
CA PRO A 381 -1.39 8.90 -28.22
C PRO A 381 -0.48 7.93 -28.98
#